data_AF-A0AAV5ZP17-F1
#
_entry.id   AF-A0AAV5ZP17-F1
#
_cell.length_a   1.000
_cell.length_b   1.000
_cell.length_c   1.000
_cell.angle_alpha   90.00
_cell.angle_beta   90.00
_cell.angle_gamma   90.00
#
_symmetry.space_group_name_H-M   'P 1'
#
loop_
_entity.id
_entity.type
_entity.pdbx_description
1 polymer ?
#
loop_
_entity_poly.entity_id
_entity_poly.type
_entity_poly.pdbx_seq_one_letter_code
_entity_poly.pdbx_strand_id
1 'polypeptide(L)'
;HPAVADATLMTYMRPEHGDLTIHGKLSYEEIVDPDAWNEGADADQIVQNAELIAERFPVMEHGLAMGGYSGLYDATLDHHPVLGPIPEYAGLYADFGWSGHGFKHSPFIGDLMSDLVLHGKTKDFDLRPFRWSRFRENDLVPSARWAADPHPKHRL
;
A
#
# COMPACT_ATOMS: atom_id res chain seq x y z
N HIS A 1 -9.97 9.96 -18.10
CA HIS A 1 -8.53 9.82 -18.46
C HIS A 1 -8.01 8.47 -17.93
N PRO A 2 -6.78 7.98 -18.23
CA PRO A 2 -6.23 6.81 -17.55
C PRO A 2 -5.70 7.15 -16.15
N ALA A 3 -5.37 6.14 -15.34
CA ALA A 3 -4.56 6.36 -14.15
C ALA A 3 -3.12 6.72 -14.55
N VAL A 4 -2.52 7.67 -13.82
CA VAL A 4 -1.17 8.19 -14.06
C VAL A 4 -0.39 8.13 -12.75
N ALA A 5 0.85 7.65 -12.82
CA ALA A 5 1.84 7.80 -11.76
C ALA A 5 2.96 8.72 -12.28
N ASP A 6 3.22 9.80 -11.55
CA ASP A 6 4.25 10.77 -11.86
C ASP A 6 5.45 10.56 -10.92
N ALA A 7 6.51 9.95 -11.45
CA ALA A 7 7.73 9.71 -10.71
C ALA A 7 8.63 10.96 -10.56
N THR A 8 8.32 12.06 -11.27
CA THR A 8 9.06 13.32 -11.16
C THR A 8 8.49 14.17 -10.03
N LEU A 9 7.17 14.36 -10.02
CA LEU A 9 6.48 15.12 -8.97
C LEU A 9 6.12 14.26 -7.75
N MET A 10 6.34 12.93 -7.82
CA MET A 10 5.96 11.97 -6.79
C MET A 10 4.46 12.05 -6.47
N THR A 11 3.63 12.05 -7.51
CA THR A 11 2.16 12.06 -7.40
C THR A 11 1.53 10.95 -8.21
N TYR A 12 0.25 10.70 -7.97
CA TYR A 12 -0.58 9.89 -8.82
C TYR A 12 -1.94 10.56 -9.02
N MET A 13 -2.61 10.21 -10.12
CA MET A 13 -4.02 10.52 -10.30
C MET A 13 -4.77 9.37 -10.96
N ARG A 14 -6.04 9.23 -10.64
CA ARG A 14 -6.94 8.30 -11.32
C ARG A 14 -8.33 8.90 -11.48
N PRO A 15 -9.10 8.49 -12.50
CA PRO A 15 -10.50 8.85 -12.59
C PRO A 15 -11.27 8.39 -11.36
N GLU A 16 -12.30 9.16 -11.03
CA GLU A 16 -13.37 8.82 -10.10
C GLU A 16 -14.71 8.99 -10.82
N HIS A 17 -15.82 8.65 -10.18
CA HIS A 17 -17.15 8.73 -10.78
C HIS A 17 -17.47 10.13 -11.36
N GLY A 18 -18.05 10.15 -12.58
CA GLY A 18 -18.40 11.39 -13.28
C GLY A 18 -17.17 12.10 -13.86
N ASP A 19 -17.09 13.42 -13.62
CA ASP A 19 -16.00 14.29 -14.09
C ASP A 19 -14.91 14.51 -13.02
N LEU A 20 -14.85 13.62 -12.01
CA LEU A 20 -13.91 13.73 -10.89
C LEU A 20 -12.60 12.98 -11.16
N THR A 21 -11.52 13.49 -10.59
CA THR A 21 -10.24 12.78 -10.47
C THR A 21 -9.80 12.79 -9.02
N ILE A 22 -9.21 11.68 -8.57
CA ILE A 22 -8.43 11.64 -7.33
C ILE A 22 -6.99 11.98 -7.69
N HIS A 23 -6.35 12.78 -6.85
CA HIS A 23 -4.93 13.08 -6.89
C HIS A 23 -4.33 12.85 -5.51
N GLY A 24 -3.13 12.28 -5.45
CA GLY A 24 -2.43 12.06 -4.19
C GLY A 24 -0.92 12.06 -4.38
N LYS A 25 -0.20 12.26 -3.28
CA LYS A 25 1.26 12.16 -3.24
C LYS A 25 1.69 10.71 -3.01
N LEU A 26 2.87 10.36 -3.53
CA LEU A 26 3.55 9.08 -3.35
C LEU A 26 4.58 9.14 -2.21
N SER A 27 4.50 10.15 -1.35
CA SER A 27 5.35 10.33 -0.16
C SER A 27 4.51 10.25 1.10
N TYR A 28 4.96 9.49 2.09
CA TYR A 28 4.34 9.37 3.40
C TYR A 28 5.42 9.59 4.46
N GLU A 29 5.28 10.62 5.29
CA GLU A 29 6.29 10.97 6.29
C GLU A 29 5.73 11.03 7.71
N GLU A 30 4.40 11.06 7.86
CA GLU A 30 3.77 11.21 9.15
C GLU A 30 3.49 9.86 9.82
N ILE A 31 3.99 9.71 11.05
CA ILE A 31 3.59 8.63 11.96
C ILE A 31 2.52 9.21 12.87
N VAL A 32 1.32 8.66 12.79
CA VAL A 32 0.15 9.08 13.58
C VAL A 32 -0.25 7.99 14.57
N ASP A 33 -0.98 8.39 15.61
CA ASP A 33 -1.67 7.45 16.50
C ASP A 33 -2.84 6.81 15.72
N PRO A 34 -2.89 5.48 15.54
CA PRO A 34 -3.98 4.84 14.82
C PRO A 34 -5.35 5.02 15.48
N ASP A 35 -5.40 5.33 16.79
CA ASP A 35 -6.63 5.60 17.53
C ASP A 35 -7.01 7.09 17.53
N ALA A 36 -6.13 7.97 17.05
CA ALA A 36 -6.31 9.42 17.05
C ALA A 36 -5.59 10.10 15.87
N TRP A 37 -6.24 10.11 14.70
CA TRP A 37 -5.72 10.71 13.47
C TRP A 37 -6.79 11.50 12.71
N ASN A 38 -6.36 12.38 11.81
CA ASN A 38 -7.25 13.16 10.95
C ASN A 38 -7.66 12.30 9.73
N GLU A 39 -8.93 11.91 9.63
CA GLU A 39 -9.50 11.15 8.50
C GLU A 39 -9.81 12.00 7.25
N GLY A 40 -9.69 13.32 7.36
CA GLY A 40 -9.92 14.26 6.27
C GLY A 40 -8.64 14.61 5.50
N ALA A 41 -8.77 15.59 4.60
CA ALA A 41 -7.63 16.20 3.94
C ALA A 41 -7.38 17.61 4.50
N ASP A 42 -6.13 17.89 4.87
CA ASP A 42 -5.73 19.22 5.33
C ASP A 42 -5.85 20.24 4.20
N ALA A 43 -6.25 21.47 4.56
CA ALA A 43 -6.44 22.54 3.58
C ALA A 43 -5.15 22.83 2.78
N ASP A 44 -4.01 22.83 3.46
CA ASP A 44 -2.69 23.05 2.84
C ASP A 44 -2.33 21.89 1.89
N GLN A 45 -2.69 20.65 2.24
CA GLN A 45 -2.49 19.48 1.39
C GLN A 45 -3.36 19.57 0.13
N ILE A 46 -4.59 20.06 0.24
CA ILE A 46 -5.49 20.28 -0.90
C ILE A 46 -4.90 21.31 -1.86
N VAL A 47 -4.43 22.45 -1.35
CA VAL A 47 -3.80 23.49 -2.17
C VAL A 47 -2.55 22.95 -2.86
N GLN A 48 -1.66 22.29 -2.12
CA GLN A 48 -0.45 21.69 -2.68
C GLN A 48 -0.77 20.67 -3.78
N ASN A 49 -1.76 19.80 -3.57
CA ASN A 49 -2.17 18.82 -4.57
C ASN A 49 -2.75 19.48 -5.83
N ALA A 50 -3.49 20.58 -5.68
CA ALA A 50 -4.03 21.35 -6.79
C ALA A 50 -2.91 21.99 -7.63
N GLU A 51 -1.87 22.53 -6.97
CA GLU A 51 -0.69 23.08 -7.66
C GLU A 51 0.08 21.99 -8.42
N LEU A 52 0.35 20.85 -7.79
CA LEU A 52 1.10 19.74 -8.40
C LEU A 52 0.38 19.13 -9.61
N ILE A 53 -0.95 18.94 -9.52
CA ILE A 53 -1.69 18.40 -10.66
C ILE A 53 -1.78 19.41 -11.81
N ALA A 54 -1.89 20.72 -11.51
CA ALA A 54 -1.88 21.78 -12.52
C ALA A 54 -0.51 21.93 -13.20
N GLU A 55 0.59 21.78 -12.44
CA GLU A 55 1.95 21.76 -13.00
C GLU A 55 2.11 20.67 -14.05
N ARG A 56 1.59 19.46 -13.79
CA ARG A 56 1.63 18.34 -14.74
C ARG A 56 0.60 18.48 -15.86
N PHE A 57 -0.59 18.97 -15.54
CA PHE A 57 -1.74 19.08 -16.44
C PHE A 57 -2.37 20.46 -16.33
N PRO A 58 -1.90 21.45 -17.13
CA PRO A 58 -2.36 22.84 -17.02
C PRO A 58 -3.88 23.05 -17.13
N VAL A 59 -4.59 22.14 -17.82
CA VAL A 59 -6.07 22.16 -17.88
C VAL A 59 -6.73 22.09 -16.49
N MET A 60 -6.03 21.55 -15.50
CA MET A 60 -6.52 21.40 -14.13
C MET A 60 -6.47 22.70 -13.33
N GLU A 61 -5.87 23.78 -13.83
CA GLU A 61 -5.96 25.13 -13.24
C GLU A 61 -7.42 25.63 -13.11
N HIS A 62 -8.31 25.09 -13.94
CA HIS A 62 -9.74 25.42 -13.92
C HIS A 62 -10.58 24.42 -13.10
N GLY A 63 -9.93 23.41 -12.50
CA GLY A 63 -10.58 22.42 -11.65
C GLY A 63 -10.97 22.99 -10.29
N LEU A 64 -11.95 22.35 -9.64
CA LEU A 64 -12.32 22.62 -8.27
C LEU A 64 -11.90 21.46 -7.38
N ALA A 65 -11.27 21.78 -6.25
CA ALA A 65 -11.00 20.79 -5.22
C ALA A 65 -12.31 20.44 -4.50
N MET A 66 -12.69 19.15 -4.54
CA MET A 66 -13.92 18.65 -3.91
C MET A 66 -13.69 18.12 -2.48
N GLY A 67 -12.53 18.42 -1.90
CA GLY A 67 -12.09 17.87 -0.62
C GLY A 67 -11.23 16.61 -0.80
N GLY A 68 -11.16 15.79 0.24
CA GLY A 68 -10.39 14.57 0.24
C GLY A 68 -10.57 13.77 1.52
N TYR A 69 -9.89 12.64 1.57
CA TYR A 69 -9.84 11.75 2.71
C TYR A 69 -8.40 11.30 2.90
N SER A 70 -8.10 10.83 4.10
CA SER A 70 -6.86 10.17 4.43
C SER A 70 -7.16 8.74 4.89
N GLY A 71 -6.13 7.93 4.99
CA GLY A 71 -6.23 6.55 5.45
C GLY A 71 -4.95 6.16 6.18
N LEU A 72 -5.07 5.26 7.15
CA LEU A 72 -3.89 4.69 7.80
C LEU A 72 -3.15 3.77 6.84
N TYR A 73 -1.82 3.85 6.92
CA TYR A 73 -0.92 3.08 6.10
C TYR A 73 0.05 2.34 7.02
N ASP A 74 0.00 1.03 7.02
CA ASP A 74 0.88 0.19 7.82
C ASP A 74 2.10 -0.28 7.01
N ALA A 75 3.28 0.15 7.46
CA ALA A 75 4.55 -0.17 6.83
C ALA A 75 5.37 -1.12 7.71
N THR A 76 5.85 -2.21 7.13
CA THR A 76 6.83 -3.09 7.77
C THR A 76 8.24 -2.62 7.47
N LEU A 77 9.21 -3.05 8.30
CA LEU A 77 10.63 -2.68 8.16
C LEU A 77 11.22 -3.01 6.79
N ASP A 78 10.71 -4.03 6.12
CA ASP A 78 11.17 -4.48 4.81
C ASP A 78 10.17 -4.20 3.68
N HIS A 79 9.09 -3.44 3.96
CA HIS A 79 8.02 -3.08 3.03
C HIS A 79 7.26 -4.26 2.39
N HIS A 80 7.28 -5.43 3.01
CA HIS A 80 6.52 -6.61 2.60
C HIS A 80 5.51 -7.01 3.68
N PRO A 81 4.38 -7.65 3.30
CA PRO A 81 3.37 -8.02 4.28
C PRO A 81 3.87 -9.07 5.28
N VAL A 82 3.15 -9.19 6.38
CA VAL A 82 3.21 -10.35 7.28
C VAL A 82 2.02 -11.23 6.95
N LEU A 83 2.31 -12.46 6.52
CA LEU A 83 1.30 -13.44 6.14
C LEU A 83 1.53 -14.74 6.90
N GLY A 84 0.44 -15.33 7.36
CA GLY A 84 0.38 -16.69 7.88
C GLY A 84 0.34 -16.83 9.40
N PRO A 85 0.59 -18.02 9.94
CA PRO A 85 0.38 -18.29 11.36
C PRO A 85 1.35 -17.50 12.23
N ILE A 86 0.89 -17.11 13.42
CA ILE A 86 1.74 -16.61 14.50
C ILE A 86 2.03 -17.79 15.45
N PRO A 87 3.21 -18.42 15.39
CA PRO A 87 3.47 -19.70 16.07
C PRO A 87 3.28 -19.64 17.59
N GLU A 88 3.46 -18.48 18.20
CA GLU A 88 3.28 -18.25 19.63
C GLU A 88 1.80 -18.34 20.08
N TYR A 89 0.85 -18.19 19.15
CA TYR A 89 -0.59 -18.18 19.44
C TYR A 89 -1.32 -19.16 18.51
N ALA A 90 -1.65 -20.34 19.03
CA ALA A 90 -2.38 -21.35 18.27
C ALA A 90 -3.71 -20.81 17.71
N GLY A 91 -3.91 -20.94 16.40
CA GLY A 91 -5.11 -20.49 15.71
C GLY A 91 -5.10 -19.02 15.28
N LEU A 92 -4.06 -18.25 15.61
CA LEU A 92 -3.90 -16.87 15.14
C LEU A 92 -3.15 -16.83 13.80
N TYR A 93 -3.76 -16.18 12.81
CA TYR A 93 -3.16 -15.92 11.50
C TYR A 93 -3.07 -14.40 11.29
N ALA A 94 -1.99 -13.96 10.68
CA ALA A 94 -1.73 -12.57 10.37
C ALA A 94 -1.86 -12.29 8.88
N ASP A 95 -2.45 -11.13 8.59
CA ASP A 95 -2.46 -10.48 7.28
C ASP A 95 -2.43 -8.96 7.52
N PHE A 96 -1.24 -8.37 7.50
CA PHE A 96 -1.02 -6.94 7.71
C PHE A 96 0.33 -6.49 7.11
N GLY A 97 0.63 -5.20 7.17
CA GLY A 97 1.93 -4.64 6.83
C GLY A 97 2.12 -4.46 5.33
N TRP A 98 1.03 -4.25 4.60
CA TRP A 98 1.01 -4.26 3.14
C TRP A 98 1.79 -3.14 2.48
N SER A 99 2.21 -2.13 3.24
CA SER A 99 3.11 -1.08 2.79
C SER A 99 2.66 -0.51 1.44
N GLY A 100 1.34 -0.26 1.28
CA GLY A 100 0.71 0.38 0.11
C GLY A 100 0.32 -0.50 -1.06
N HIS A 101 0.55 -1.81 -0.96
CA HIS A 101 0.26 -2.74 -2.05
C HIS A 101 -1.00 -3.58 -1.81
N GLY A 102 -1.61 -3.51 -0.62
CA GLY A 102 -2.69 -4.40 -0.21
C GLY A 102 -3.92 -4.35 -1.13
N PHE A 103 -4.31 -3.17 -1.61
CA PHE A 103 -5.53 -3.03 -2.42
C PHE A 103 -5.49 -3.87 -3.71
N LYS A 104 -4.37 -3.90 -4.43
CA LYS A 104 -4.27 -4.67 -5.69
C LYS A 104 -4.13 -6.17 -5.46
N HIS A 105 -3.67 -6.57 -4.28
CA HIS A 105 -3.42 -7.97 -3.92
C HIS A 105 -4.58 -8.62 -3.17
N SER A 106 -5.50 -7.83 -2.61
CA SER A 106 -6.53 -8.30 -1.68
C SER A 106 -7.38 -9.47 -2.18
N PRO A 107 -7.81 -9.57 -3.47
CA PRO A 107 -8.63 -10.72 -3.89
C PRO A 107 -7.83 -12.02 -3.83
N PHE A 108 -6.59 -11.99 -4.31
CA PHE A 108 -5.73 -13.16 -4.36
C PHE A 108 -5.24 -13.57 -2.96
N ILE A 109 -4.98 -12.60 -2.09
CA ILE A 109 -4.53 -12.85 -0.72
C ILE A 109 -5.66 -13.45 0.13
N GLY A 110 -6.91 -13.03 -0.09
CA GLY A 110 -8.07 -13.65 0.54
C GLY A 110 -8.11 -15.15 0.30
N ASP A 111 -7.89 -15.59 -0.95
CA ASP A 111 -7.85 -17.00 -1.32
C ASP A 111 -6.68 -17.73 -0.63
N LEU A 112 -5.47 -17.14 -0.65
CA LEU A 112 -4.30 -17.73 0.00
C LEU A 112 -4.45 -17.90 1.51
N MET A 113 -4.99 -16.88 2.18
CA MET A 113 -5.22 -16.92 3.61
C MET A 113 -6.34 -17.90 3.95
N SER A 114 -7.38 -18.02 3.11
CA SER A 114 -8.44 -19.02 3.27
C SER A 114 -7.89 -20.45 3.20
N ASP A 115 -7.11 -20.77 2.16
CA ASP A 115 -6.44 -22.07 2.01
C ASP A 115 -5.57 -22.38 3.23
N LEU A 116 -4.76 -21.42 3.65
CA LEU A 116 -3.86 -21.59 4.78
C LEU A 116 -4.62 -21.87 6.08
N VAL A 117 -5.72 -21.16 6.34
CA VAL A 117 -6.55 -21.35 7.54
C VAL A 117 -7.27 -22.69 7.51
N LEU A 118 -7.85 -23.08 6.37
CA LEU A 118 -8.66 -24.29 6.23
C LEU A 118 -7.83 -25.58 6.10
N HIS A 119 -6.64 -25.49 5.51
CA HIS A 119 -5.86 -26.64 5.08
C HIS A 119 -4.43 -26.66 5.65
N GLY A 120 -4.01 -25.63 6.37
CA GLY A 120 -2.68 -25.50 6.95
C GLY A 120 -1.58 -25.21 5.92
N LYS A 121 -1.94 -25.02 4.65
CA LYS A 121 -1.05 -24.70 3.55
C LYS A 121 -1.82 -24.00 2.43
N THR A 122 -1.12 -23.15 1.69
CA THR A 122 -1.58 -22.64 0.40
C THR A 122 -1.38 -23.70 -0.69
N LYS A 123 -2.04 -23.52 -1.83
CA LYS A 123 -1.91 -24.43 -2.96
C LYS A 123 -0.55 -24.32 -3.66
N ASP A 124 -0.26 -23.18 -4.26
CA ASP A 124 0.87 -22.99 -5.20
C ASP A 124 1.93 -21.99 -4.70
N PHE A 125 1.74 -21.39 -3.51
CA PHE A 125 2.49 -20.19 -3.07
C PHE A 125 3.21 -20.38 -1.75
N ASP A 126 4.53 -20.28 -1.73
CA ASP A 126 5.30 -20.37 -0.49
C ASP A 126 5.22 -19.06 0.32
N LEU A 127 4.45 -19.06 1.40
CA LEU A 127 4.32 -17.88 2.29
C LEU A 127 5.45 -17.77 3.31
N ARG A 128 6.39 -18.72 3.40
CA ARG A 128 7.48 -18.66 4.38
C ARG A 128 8.26 -17.35 4.36
N PRO A 129 8.57 -16.71 3.21
CA PRO A 129 9.27 -15.42 3.21
C PRO A 129 8.52 -14.31 3.95
N PHE A 130 7.19 -14.38 4.02
CA PHE A 130 6.32 -13.38 4.65
C PHE A 130 5.96 -13.71 6.11
N ARG A 131 6.54 -14.78 6.68
CA ARG A 131 6.28 -15.18 8.08
C ARG A 131 6.65 -14.07 9.07
N TRP A 132 5.92 -14.01 10.17
CA TRP A 132 6.15 -13.07 11.27
C TRP A 132 7.57 -13.15 11.84
N SER A 133 8.14 -14.35 11.97
CA SER A 133 9.43 -14.56 12.63
C SER A 133 10.63 -13.99 11.86
N ARG A 134 10.46 -13.64 10.56
CA ARG A 134 11.56 -13.14 9.71
C ARG A 134 12.28 -11.93 10.29
N PHE A 135 11.58 -11.06 11.02
CA PHE A 135 12.17 -9.86 11.63
C PHE A 135 13.11 -10.22 12.78
N ARG A 136 12.77 -11.22 13.58
CA ARG A 136 13.62 -11.69 14.70
C ARG A 136 14.81 -12.50 14.20
N GLU A 137 14.62 -13.21 13.09
CA GLU A 137 15.65 -14.01 12.43
C GLU A 137 16.61 -13.16 11.59
N ASN A 138 16.32 -11.86 11.41
CA ASN A 138 17.01 -10.98 10.47
C ASN A 138 17.01 -11.53 9.02
N ASP A 139 15.95 -12.23 8.65
CA ASP A 139 15.75 -12.87 7.33
C ASP A 139 14.78 -12.06 6.46
N LEU A 140 15.00 -10.74 6.40
CA LEU A 140 14.11 -9.79 5.73
C LEU A 140 13.93 -10.12 4.24
N VAL A 141 12.78 -9.72 3.69
CA VAL A 141 12.52 -9.79 2.25
C VAL A 141 13.16 -8.57 1.59
N PRO A 142 14.11 -8.72 0.66
CA PRO A 142 14.75 -7.57 0.01
C PRO A 142 13.74 -6.70 -0.71
N SER A 143 13.96 -5.40 -0.76
CA SER A 143 13.06 -4.47 -1.47
C SER A 143 12.94 -4.85 -2.96
N ALA A 144 11.70 -5.04 -3.43
CA ALA A 144 11.41 -5.27 -4.85
C ALA A 144 11.30 -3.92 -5.59
N ARG A 145 12.42 -3.21 -5.74
CA ARG A 145 12.46 -1.97 -6.54
C ARG A 145 12.53 -2.32 -8.02
N TRP A 146 11.99 -1.45 -8.86
CA TRP A 146 12.06 -1.55 -10.32
C TRP A 146 13.50 -1.63 -10.88
N ALA A 147 14.49 -1.17 -10.11
CA ALA A 147 15.92 -1.27 -10.43
C ALA A 147 16.66 -2.40 -9.69
N ALA A 148 15.97 -3.19 -8.86
CA ALA A 148 16.60 -4.27 -8.10
C ALA A 148 16.73 -5.55 -8.95
N ASP A 149 17.81 -6.30 -8.74
CA ASP A 149 17.96 -7.63 -9.33
C ASP A 149 16.87 -8.58 -8.83
N PRO A 150 16.38 -9.51 -9.67
CA PRO A 150 15.39 -10.49 -9.25
C PRO A 150 15.87 -11.30 -8.03
N HIS A 151 15.09 -11.31 -6.96
CA HIS A 151 15.43 -12.07 -5.76
C HIS A 151 14.57 -13.35 -5.65
N PRO A 152 15.11 -14.50 -5.19
CA PRO A 152 14.33 -15.73 -5.02
C PRO A 152 13.09 -15.57 -4.14
N LYS A 153 13.13 -14.67 -3.15
CA LYS A 153 12.00 -14.36 -2.25
C LYS A 153 10.91 -13.48 -2.89
N HIS A 154 11.12 -12.91 -4.08
CA HIS A 154 10.11 -12.10 -4.79
C HIS A 154 9.10 -12.94 -5.57
N ARG A 155 9.28 -14.27 -5.58
CA ARG A 155 8.33 -15.19 -6.21
C ARG A 155 7.18 -15.43 -5.23
N LEU A 156 6.16 -14.58 -5.34
CA LEU A 156 4.78 -14.98 -5.06
C LEU A 156 4.36 -15.83 -6.26
#